data_AF-A0A535FHF4-F1
#
_entry.id   AF-A0A535FHF4-F1
#
_cell.length_a   1.000
_cell.length_b   1.000
_cell.length_c   1.000
_cell.angle_alpha   90.00
_cell.angle_beta   90.00
_cell.angle_gamma   90.00
#
_symmetry.space_group_name_H-M   'P 1'
#
loop_
_entity.id
_entity.type
_entity.pdbx_description
1 polymer ?
#
loop_
_entity_poly.entity_id
_entity_poly.type
_entity_poly.pdbx_seq_one_letter_code
_entity_poly.pdbx_strand_id
1 'polypeptide(L)'
;MASKVRHLGGQIMPHRKPKPRFITPLSLALTEYLNAHPMSQLDLAEYLNIGERTLRRYKNGEDVLTDIKELKRIAELLEIEPEKFGVATSLSLPLTPDEIDTSIDHAWRLINAQRCYEANILADKLIRDINNLIQTEDATLLRKLAHARHVTGFIKSHITRADETAIPFSHYQEMERIARILGDQTLINVAFTYEGDMLQRGGKIEESIQYLEAARDTTPLADVSARGNGIQLLGRAYFRAGRLADFEQAIKEAEALAHDPSMDDSA
;
A
#
# COMPACT_ATOMS: atom_id res chain seq x y z
N MET A 1 -72.31 42.21 38.56
CA MET A 1 -71.02 41.70 39.09
C MET A 1 -70.62 40.48 38.28
N ALA A 2 -69.63 40.63 37.42
CA ALA A 2 -69.05 39.55 36.63
C ALA A 2 -67.92 38.88 37.43
N SER A 3 -67.86 37.55 37.44
CA SER A 3 -66.60 36.84 37.74
C SER A 3 -66.43 35.66 36.81
N LYS A 4 -65.20 35.52 36.36
CA LYS A 4 -64.74 35.01 35.08
C LYS A 4 -64.03 33.68 35.34
N VAL A 5 -64.62 32.57 34.89
CA VAL A 5 -63.97 31.25 34.96
C VAL A 5 -62.95 31.15 33.82
N ARG A 6 -61.67 31.01 34.17
CA ARG A 6 -60.57 30.77 33.22
C ARG A 6 -60.48 29.27 32.93
N HIS A 7 -60.66 28.86 31.68
CA HIS A 7 -60.22 27.56 31.19
C HIS A 7 -58.74 27.63 30.79
N LEU A 8 -57.89 26.84 31.45
CA LEU A 8 -56.53 26.54 31.01
C LEU A 8 -56.57 25.29 30.13
N GLY A 9 -56.57 25.50 28.81
CA GLY A 9 -56.30 24.44 27.84
C GLY A 9 -54.80 24.19 27.75
N GLY A 10 -54.30 23.21 28.50
CA GLY A 10 -52.96 22.67 28.33
C GLY A 10 -52.90 21.77 27.10
N GLN A 11 -52.26 22.27 26.04
CA GLN A 11 -52.05 21.61 24.77
C GLN A 11 -51.16 20.37 24.95
N ILE A 12 -51.72 19.17 24.82
CA ILE A 12 -50.94 17.92 24.80
C ILE A 12 -50.18 17.87 23.47
N MET A 13 -48.88 18.16 23.51
CA MET A 13 -47.97 17.96 22.37
C MET A 13 -48.01 16.47 21.96
N PRO A 14 -48.22 16.13 20.68
CA PRO A 14 -48.20 14.74 20.24
C PRO A 14 -46.80 14.17 20.43
N HIS A 15 -46.68 13.11 21.24
CA HIS A 15 -45.49 12.28 21.30
C HIS A 15 -45.17 11.79 19.88
N ARG A 16 -44.07 12.29 19.30
CA ARG A 16 -43.53 11.74 18.05
C ARG A 16 -43.28 10.26 18.28
N LYS A 17 -44.05 9.39 17.62
CA LYS A 17 -43.83 7.95 17.65
C LYS A 17 -42.37 7.68 17.25
N PRO A 18 -41.61 6.89 18.03
CA PRO A 18 -40.24 6.56 17.68
C PRO A 18 -40.22 5.88 16.31
N LYS A 19 -39.35 6.35 15.41
CA LYS A 19 -39.18 5.74 14.10
C LYS A 19 -38.74 4.28 14.29
N PRO A 20 -39.23 3.34 13.45
CA PRO A 20 -38.77 1.96 13.50
C PRO A 20 -37.26 1.91 13.28
N ARG A 21 -36.54 1.27 14.21
CA ARG A 21 -35.10 1.01 14.10
C ARG A 21 -34.93 -0.24 13.25
N PHE A 22 -34.28 -0.11 12.10
CA PHE A 22 -33.93 -1.25 11.27
C PHE A 22 -32.55 -1.74 11.66
N ILE A 23 -32.40 -3.01 12.03
CA ILE A 23 -31.08 -3.58 12.30
C ILE A 23 -30.43 -3.82 10.94
N THR A 24 -29.38 -3.06 10.63
CA THR A 24 -28.53 -3.25 9.45
C THR A 24 -27.25 -3.98 9.83
N PRO A 25 -26.59 -4.70 8.91
CA PRO A 25 -25.28 -5.30 9.16
C PRO A 25 -24.24 -4.28 9.69
N LEU A 26 -24.19 -3.09 9.08
CA LEU A 26 -23.38 -1.96 9.56
C LEU A 26 -23.70 -1.57 11.02
N SER A 27 -24.99 -1.46 11.37
CA SER A 27 -25.39 -1.09 12.73
C SER A 27 -24.95 -2.13 13.77
N LEU A 28 -24.98 -3.41 13.40
CA LEU A 28 -24.57 -4.52 14.25
C LEU A 28 -23.05 -4.50 14.43
N ALA A 29 -22.29 -4.43 13.33
CA ALA A 29 -20.83 -4.42 13.36
C ALA A 29 -20.25 -3.24 14.16
N LEU A 30 -20.80 -2.03 13.99
CA LEU A 30 -20.37 -0.85 14.76
C LEU A 30 -20.70 -0.99 16.26
N THR A 31 -21.82 -1.63 16.59
CA THR A 31 -22.22 -1.87 17.97
C THR A 31 -21.30 -2.91 18.63
N GLU A 32 -21.00 -3.99 17.93
CA GLU A 32 -20.05 -5.01 18.38
C GLU A 32 -18.65 -4.42 18.58
N TYR A 33 -18.18 -3.60 17.64
CA TYR A 33 -16.86 -2.96 17.73
C TYR A 33 -16.73 -2.06 18.96
N LEU A 34 -17.71 -1.18 19.21
CA LEU A 34 -17.73 -0.30 20.39
C LEU A 34 -17.86 -1.07 21.71
N ASN A 35 -18.48 -2.26 21.69
CA ASN A 35 -18.54 -3.10 22.88
C ASN A 35 -17.22 -3.82 23.16
N ALA A 36 -16.45 -4.14 22.10
CA ALA A 36 -15.15 -4.80 22.19
C ALA A 36 -14.00 -3.83 22.51
N HIS A 37 -14.13 -2.55 22.16
CA HIS A 37 -13.08 -1.54 22.31
C HIS A 37 -13.54 -0.42 23.26
N PRO A 38 -12.75 -0.05 24.28
CA PRO A 38 -13.09 1.01 25.22
C PRO A 38 -12.88 2.39 24.58
N MET A 39 -13.71 2.75 23.60
CA MET A 39 -13.69 4.05 22.94
C MET A 39 -15.07 4.68 22.93
N SER A 40 -15.14 6.02 22.94
CA SER A 40 -16.42 6.71 22.86
C SER A 40 -16.94 6.74 21.42
N GLN A 41 -18.23 7.01 21.26
CA GLN A 41 -18.82 7.20 19.93
C GLN A 41 -18.23 8.42 19.21
N LEU A 42 -17.84 9.46 19.95
CA LEU A 42 -17.18 10.64 19.38
C LEU A 42 -15.80 10.27 18.82
N ASP A 43 -15.00 9.54 19.59
CA ASP A 43 -13.66 9.11 19.16
C ASP A 43 -13.74 8.20 17.93
N LEU A 44 -14.74 7.31 17.86
CA LEU A 44 -14.95 6.46 16.70
C LEU A 44 -15.37 7.27 15.46
N ALA A 45 -16.19 8.31 15.65
CA ALA A 45 -16.60 9.18 14.56
C ALA A 45 -15.41 9.95 13.98
N GLU A 46 -14.54 10.48 14.85
CA GLU A 46 -13.29 11.13 14.46
C GLU A 46 -12.35 10.17 13.76
N TYR A 47 -12.16 8.96 14.30
CA TYR A 47 -11.32 7.91 13.70
C TYR A 47 -11.78 7.52 12.29
N LEU A 48 -13.10 7.39 12.09
CA LEU A 48 -13.69 7.08 10.80
C LEU A 48 -13.78 8.29 9.86
N ASN A 49 -13.42 9.49 10.33
CA ASN A 49 -13.58 10.76 9.62
C ASN A 49 -15.03 11.00 9.15
N ILE A 50 -16.01 10.74 10.02
CA ILE A 50 -17.42 10.99 9.78
C ILE A 50 -18.03 11.81 10.93
N GLY A 51 -19.09 12.56 10.66
CA GLY A 51 -19.75 13.32 11.72
C GLY A 51 -20.38 12.40 12.78
N GLU A 52 -20.27 12.77 14.07
CA GLU A 52 -20.83 11.99 15.20
C GLU A 52 -22.32 11.67 15.01
N ARG A 53 -23.08 12.64 14.47
CA ARG A 53 -24.50 12.47 14.14
C ARG A 53 -24.72 11.42 13.05
N THR A 54 -23.84 11.35 12.06
CA THR A 54 -23.88 10.36 10.98
C THR A 54 -23.60 8.97 11.54
N LEU A 55 -22.53 8.82 12.33
CA LEU A 55 -22.21 7.55 13.00
C LEU A 55 -23.38 7.07 13.88
N ARG A 56 -23.99 7.98 14.65
CA ARG A 56 -25.18 7.65 15.46
C ARG A 56 -26.32 7.11 14.62
N ARG A 57 -26.58 7.70 13.46
CA ARG A 57 -27.65 7.27 12.56
C ARG A 57 -27.35 5.90 11.95
N TYR A 58 -26.11 5.62 11.57
CA TYR A 58 -25.69 4.29 11.11
C TYR A 58 -25.84 3.24 12.22
N LYS A 59 -25.34 3.54 13.42
CA LYS A 59 -25.45 2.63 14.58
C LYS A 59 -26.90 2.34 14.98
N ASN A 60 -27.79 3.32 14.86
CA ASN A 60 -29.21 3.14 15.16
C ASN A 60 -30.02 2.54 14.00
N GLY A 61 -29.40 2.37 12.82
CA GLY A 61 -30.10 1.99 11.59
C GLY A 61 -31.13 3.01 11.11
N GLU A 62 -30.95 4.28 11.46
CA GLU A 62 -31.75 5.41 10.98
C GLU A 62 -31.33 5.87 9.57
N ASP A 63 -30.14 5.46 9.14
CA ASP A 63 -29.59 5.72 7.81
C ASP A 63 -28.85 4.46 7.34
N VAL A 64 -28.95 4.17 6.04
CA VAL A 64 -28.34 2.98 5.43
C VAL A 64 -27.25 3.45 4.49
N LEU A 65 -26.00 3.21 4.88
CA LEU A 65 -24.87 3.41 3.99
C LEU A 65 -24.91 2.33 2.92
N THR A 66 -25.15 2.72 1.68
CA THR A 66 -25.22 1.84 0.51
C THR A 66 -23.98 1.92 -0.38
N ASP A 67 -23.12 2.90 -0.14
CA ASP A 67 -21.85 3.04 -0.84
C ASP A 67 -20.90 1.92 -0.39
N ILE A 68 -20.66 0.98 -1.31
CA ILE A 68 -19.79 -0.17 -1.09
C ILE A 68 -18.35 0.28 -0.82
N LYS A 69 -17.86 1.36 -1.45
CA LYS A 69 -16.50 1.85 -1.24
C LYS A 69 -16.34 2.36 0.19
N GLU A 70 -17.31 3.13 0.66
CA GLU A 70 -17.31 3.65 2.02
C GLU A 70 -17.48 2.54 3.07
N LEU A 71 -18.33 1.54 2.82
CA LEU A 71 -18.45 0.37 3.69
C LEU A 71 -17.13 -0.40 3.79
N LYS A 72 -16.42 -0.59 2.67
CA LYS A 72 -15.10 -1.25 2.66
C LYS A 72 -14.04 -0.40 3.38
N ARG A 73 -14.03 0.92 3.19
CA ARG A 73 -13.13 1.83 3.90
C ARG A 73 -13.33 1.74 5.42
N ILE A 74 -14.58 1.77 5.88
CA ILE A 74 -14.91 1.62 7.29
C ILE A 74 -14.49 0.22 7.80
N ALA A 75 -14.74 -0.83 7.02
CA ALA A 75 -14.34 -2.20 7.36
C ALA A 75 -12.82 -2.33 7.53
N GLU A 76 -12.04 -1.76 6.61
CA GLU A 76 -10.58 -1.76 6.65
C GLU A 76 -10.03 -0.97 7.84
N LEU A 77 -10.57 0.23 8.12
CA LEU A 77 -10.17 1.02 9.28
C LEU A 77 -10.46 0.31 10.61
N LEU A 78 -11.56 -0.43 10.69
CA LEU A 78 -11.95 -1.15 11.91
C LEU A 78 -11.36 -2.56 12.01
N GLU A 79 -10.56 -2.98 11.01
CA GLU A 79 -10.04 -4.34 10.90
C GLU A 79 -11.14 -5.41 10.99
N ILE A 80 -12.30 -5.14 10.40
CA ILE A 80 -13.46 -6.03 10.35
C ILE A 80 -13.66 -6.51 8.90
N GLU A 81 -13.95 -7.80 8.73
CA GLU A 81 -14.31 -8.38 7.43
C GLU A 81 -15.51 -7.64 6.79
N PRO A 82 -15.41 -7.15 5.54
CA PRO A 82 -16.47 -6.40 4.85
C PRO A 82 -17.83 -7.11 4.81
N GLU A 83 -17.84 -8.44 4.85
CA GLU A 83 -19.05 -9.29 4.91
C GLU A 83 -19.91 -8.95 6.13
N LYS A 84 -19.30 -8.60 7.26
CA LYS A 84 -20.04 -8.19 8.47
C LYS A 84 -20.79 -6.86 8.26
N PHE A 85 -20.37 -6.05 7.30
CA PHE A 85 -21.08 -4.85 6.88
C PHE A 85 -22.11 -5.12 5.78
N GLY A 86 -22.34 -6.38 5.41
CA GLY A 86 -23.26 -6.77 4.35
C GLY A 86 -22.70 -6.58 2.94
N VAL A 87 -21.37 -6.40 2.81
CA VAL A 87 -20.70 -6.38 1.52
C VAL A 87 -20.52 -7.82 1.06
N ALA A 88 -21.25 -8.26 0.03
CA ALA A 88 -21.10 -9.59 -0.52
C ALA A 88 -19.68 -9.77 -1.10
N THR A 89 -18.99 -10.85 -0.74
CA THR A 89 -17.64 -11.19 -1.21
C THR A 89 -17.52 -11.24 -2.74
N SER A 90 -18.63 -11.54 -3.43
CA SER A 90 -18.76 -11.55 -4.90
C SER A 90 -18.82 -10.17 -5.57
N LEU A 91 -18.82 -9.08 -4.78
CA LEU A 91 -18.69 -7.69 -5.23
C LEU A 91 -17.34 -7.08 -4.79
N SER A 92 -16.32 -7.92 -4.62
CA SER A 92 -14.95 -7.48 -4.83
C SER A 92 -14.81 -7.06 -6.29
N LEU A 93 -15.12 -5.80 -6.58
CA LEU A 93 -14.69 -5.19 -7.83
C LEU A 93 -13.20 -5.46 -7.95
N PRO A 94 -12.73 -5.98 -9.10
CA PRO A 94 -11.31 -6.20 -9.31
C PRO A 94 -10.57 -4.89 -9.02
N LEU A 95 -9.48 -4.97 -8.25
CA LEU A 95 -8.65 -3.79 -7.93
C LEU A 95 -8.34 -3.08 -9.24
N THR A 96 -8.76 -1.82 -9.33
CA THR A 96 -8.48 -1.04 -10.53
C THR A 96 -6.98 -0.72 -10.60
N PRO A 97 -6.43 -0.51 -11.81
CA PRO A 97 -5.11 0.07 -12.00
C PRO A 97 -4.74 1.21 -11.04
N ASP A 98 -5.66 2.15 -10.82
CA ASP A 98 -5.41 3.35 -9.99
C ASP A 98 -5.40 3.02 -8.49
N GLU A 99 -6.24 2.08 -8.05
CA GLU A 99 -6.25 1.58 -6.66
C GLU A 99 -4.99 0.78 -6.32
N ILE A 100 -4.41 0.08 -7.30
CA ILE A 100 -3.10 -0.57 -7.15
C ILE A 100 -2.02 0.49 -6.93
N ASP A 101 -1.94 1.53 -7.78
CA ASP A 101 -0.93 2.58 -7.64
C ASP A 101 -1.07 3.29 -6.28
N THR A 102 -2.31 3.62 -5.90
CA THR A 102 -2.59 4.23 -4.60
C THR A 102 -2.11 3.37 -3.43
N SER A 103 -2.24 2.05 -3.54
CA SER A 103 -1.77 1.10 -2.53
C SER A 103 -0.24 1.01 -2.48
N ILE A 104 0.44 1.05 -3.64
CA ILE A 104 1.90 1.10 -3.72
C ILE A 104 2.43 2.39 -3.10
N ASP A 105 1.84 3.53 -3.44
CA ASP A 105 2.20 4.83 -2.86
C ASP A 105 1.96 4.87 -1.35
N HIS A 106 0.89 4.24 -0.88
CA HIS A 106 0.64 4.11 0.55
C HIS A 106 1.70 3.25 1.24
N ALA A 107 2.11 2.13 0.63
CA ALA A 107 3.20 1.31 1.16
C ALA A 107 4.51 2.11 1.26
N TRP A 108 4.87 2.90 0.24
CA TRP A 108 6.04 3.80 0.30
C TRP A 108 5.93 4.86 1.40
N ARG A 109 4.76 5.48 1.58
CA ARG A 109 4.54 6.43 2.69
C ARG A 109 4.72 5.76 4.06
N LEU A 110 4.24 4.52 4.22
CA LEU A 110 4.43 3.77 5.46
C LEU A 110 5.90 3.42 5.71
N ILE A 111 6.64 3.03 4.66
CA ILE A 111 8.09 2.79 4.73
C ILE A 111 8.83 4.06 5.18
N ASN A 112 8.55 5.20 4.55
CA ASN A 112 9.17 6.48 4.90
C ASN A 112 8.84 6.93 6.33
N ALA A 113 7.67 6.55 6.83
CA ALA A 113 7.26 6.75 8.23
C ALA A 113 7.80 5.68 9.20
N GLN A 114 8.70 4.79 8.77
CA GLN A 114 9.26 3.68 9.56
C GLN A 114 8.22 2.66 10.06
N ARG A 115 7.08 2.54 9.38
CA ARG A 115 5.97 1.63 9.71
C ARG A 115 6.02 0.35 8.86
N CYS A 116 7.17 -0.32 8.85
CA CYS A 116 7.43 -1.45 7.94
C CYS A 116 6.51 -2.67 8.16
N TYR A 117 6.03 -2.91 9.38
CA TYR A 117 5.09 -4.02 9.65
C TYR A 117 3.72 -3.79 8.99
N GLU A 118 3.21 -2.56 9.05
CA GLU A 118 1.94 -2.19 8.40
C GLU A 118 2.09 -2.18 6.88
N ALA A 119 3.20 -1.63 6.38
CA ALA A 119 3.55 -1.69 4.97
C ALA A 119 3.59 -3.15 4.49
N ASN A 120 4.12 -4.06 5.31
CA ASN A 120 4.18 -5.48 4.98
C ASN A 120 2.80 -6.12 4.82
N ILE A 121 1.88 -5.85 5.75
CA ILE A 121 0.51 -6.38 5.69
C ILE A 121 -0.18 -5.89 4.41
N LEU A 122 -0.07 -4.58 4.13
CA LEU A 122 -0.63 -3.97 2.92
C LEU A 122 -0.03 -4.59 1.64
N ALA A 123 1.29 -4.76 1.59
CA ALA A 123 1.99 -5.31 0.43
C ALA A 123 1.65 -6.79 0.20
N ASP A 124 1.58 -7.61 1.26
CA ASP A 124 1.21 -9.02 1.16
C ASP A 124 -0.25 -9.19 0.68
N LYS A 125 -1.16 -8.31 1.11
CA LYS A 125 -2.54 -8.25 0.61
C LYS A 125 -2.55 -7.85 -0.87
N LEU A 126 -1.87 -6.77 -1.22
CA LEU A 126 -1.82 -6.25 -2.60
C LEU A 126 -1.30 -7.28 -3.60
N ILE A 127 -0.20 -7.97 -3.29
CA ILE A 127 0.34 -9.02 -4.15
C ILE A 127 -0.67 -10.14 -4.37
N ARG A 128 -1.36 -10.58 -3.31
CA ARG A 128 -2.39 -11.63 -3.40
C ARG A 128 -3.53 -11.17 -4.30
N ASP A 129 -3.99 -9.94 -4.12
CA ASP A 129 -5.11 -9.37 -4.88
C ASP A 129 -4.75 -9.24 -6.36
N ILE A 130 -3.58 -8.67 -6.69
CA ILE A 130 -3.14 -8.54 -8.09
C ILE A 130 -2.95 -9.91 -8.76
N ASN A 131 -2.36 -10.89 -8.07
CA ASN A 131 -2.20 -12.23 -8.62
C ASN A 131 -3.54 -12.90 -8.95
N ASN A 132 -4.60 -12.62 -8.18
CA ASN A 132 -5.95 -13.12 -8.47
C ASN A 132 -6.59 -12.45 -9.70
N LEU A 133 -6.13 -11.25 -10.06
CA LEU A 133 -6.61 -10.50 -11.23
C LEU A 133 -5.92 -10.88 -12.53
N ILE A 134 -4.66 -11.33 -12.46
CA ILE A 134 -3.89 -11.71 -13.64
C ILE A 134 -4.40 -13.04 -14.17
N GLN A 135 -5.40 -12.95 -15.05
CA GLN A 135 -5.87 -14.07 -15.88
C GLN A 135 -5.36 -13.98 -17.33
N THR A 136 -4.72 -12.86 -17.68
CA THR A 136 -4.21 -12.54 -19.02
C THR A 136 -2.88 -11.80 -18.93
N GLU A 137 -2.09 -11.78 -20.01
CA GLU A 137 -0.82 -11.04 -20.12
C GLU A 137 -1.05 -9.51 -20.32
N ASP A 138 -1.98 -8.90 -19.57
CA ASP A 138 -2.18 -7.45 -19.62
C ASP A 138 -0.90 -6.74 -19.13
N ALA A 139 -0.21 -6.07 -20.06
CA ALA A 139 1.02 -5.36 -19.80
C ALA A 139 0.89 -4.29 -18.68
N THR A 140 -0.28 -3.67 -18.53
CA THR A 140 -0.53 -2.66 -17.50
C THR A 140 -0.55 -3.29 -16.12
N LEU A 141 -1.28 -4.38 -15.94
CA LEU A 141 -1.34 -5.11 -14.67
C LEU A 141 -0.02 -5.79 -14.34
N LEU A 142 0.68 -6.33 -15.35
CA LEU A 142 2.02 -6.88 -15.18
C LEU A 142 3.00 -5.82 -14.68
N ARG A 143 3.03 -4.63 -15.29
CA ARG A 143 3.87 -3.53 -14.83
C ARG A 143 3.58 -3.17 -13.37
N LYS A 144 2.30 -3.08 -13.00
CA LYS A 144 1.87 -2.81 -11.61
C LYS A 144 2.27 -3.93 -10.65
N LEU A 145 2.17 -5.19 -11.06
CA LEU A 145 2.67 -6.32 -10.27
C LEU A 145 4.18 -6.20 -10.07
N ALA A 146 4.95 -5.83 -11.08
CA ALA A 146 6.40 -5.61 -10.95
C ALA A 146 6.72 -4.52 -9.91
N HIS A 147 6.01 -3.38 -9.93
CA HIS A 147 6.15 -2.34 -8.90
C HIS A 147 5.72 -2.81 -7.51
N ALA A 148 4.63 -3.58 -7.41
CA ALA A 148 4.20 -4.18 -6.16
C ALA A 148 5.28 -5.16 -5.61
N ARG A 149 5.90 -5.96 -6.48
CA ARG A 149 7.01 -6.86 -6.11
C ARG A 149 8.24 -6.08 -5.65
N HIS A 150 8.57 -4.97 -6.29
CA HIS A 150 9.64 -4.08 -5.86
C HIS A 150 9.41 -3.58 -4.43
N VAL A 151 8.25 -2.99 -4.14
CA VAL A 151 7.96 -2.46 -2.79
C VAL A 151 7.90 -3.58 -1.75
N THR A 152 7.34 -4.76 -2.08
CA THR A 152 7.36 -5.89 -1.15
C THR A 152 8.78 -6.38 -0.89
N GLY A 153 9.61 -6.56 -1.91
CA GLY A 153 11.01 -6.95 -1.75
C GLY A 153 11.77 -5.96 -0.87
N PHE A 154 11.53 -4.66 -1.06
CA PHE A 154 12.12 -3.61 -0.24
C PHE A 154 11.67 -3.74 1.23
N ILE A 155 10.38 -3.84 1.49
CA ILE A 155 9.83 -4.02 2.85
C ILE A 155 10.41 -5.27 3.52
N LYS A 156 10.38 -6.42 2.82
CA LYS A 156 10.92 -7.69 3.35
C LYS A 156 12.39 -7.51 3.73
N SER A 157 13.20 -6.84 2.90
CA SER A 157 14.62 -6.60 3.20
C SER A 157 14.88 -5.71 4.43
N HIS A 158 13.88 -4.96 4.91
CA HIS A 158 13.97 -4.12 6.12
C HIS A 158 13.50 -4.85 7.37
N ILE A 159 12.59 -5.83 7.24
CA ILE A 159 12.00 -6.53 8.38
C ILE A 159 12.63 -7.91 8.62
N THR A 160 13.27 -8.52 7.61
CA THR A 160 13.99 -9.78 7.75
C THR A 160 15.40 -9.56 8.27
N ARG A 161 16.00 -10.61 8.83
CA ARG A 161 17.40 -10.54 9.28
C ARG A 161 18.34 -10.43 8.07
N ALA A 162 19.55 -9.94 8.31
CA ALA A 162 20.52 -9.67 7.24
C ALA A 162 20.95 -10.92 6.45
N ASP A 163 20.86 -12.10 7.06
CA ASP A 163 21.14 -13.41 6.46
C ASP A 163 19.92 -14.04 5.78
N GLU A 164 18.71 -13.54 6.03
CA GLU A 164 17.44 -14.02 5.46
C GLU A 164 17.12 -13.33 4.12
N THR A 165 18.11 -13.23 3.24
CA THR A 165 18.00 -12.50 1.97
C THR A 165 17.17 -13.22 0.92
N ALA A 166 16.91 -14.52 1.09
CA ALA A 166 16.15 -15.33 0.14
C ALA A 166 14.72 -14.82 -0.10
N ILE A 167 14.05 -14.34 0.96
CA ILE A 167 12.68 -13.82 0.87
C ILE A 167 12.64 -12.56 -0.02
N PRO A 168 13.32 -11.45 0.32
CA PRO A 168 13.33 -10.26 -0.55
C PRO A 168 13.89 -10.56 -1.94
N PHE A 169 14.91 -11.41 -2.06
CA PHE A 169 15.47 -11.83 -3.36
C PHE A 169 14.41 -12.46 -4.27
N SER A 170 13.56 -13.35 -3.75
CA SER A 170 12.50 -13.98 -4.54
C SER A 170 11.48 -12.99 -5.13
N HIS A 171 11.23 -11.86 -4.46
CA HIS A 171 10.36 -10.81 -4.99
C HIS A 171 11.02 -10.08 -6.16
N TYR A 172 12.32 -9.80 -6.08
CA TYR A 172 13.06 -9.19 -7.18
C TYR A 172 13.20 -10.14 -8.38
N GLN A 173 13.36 -11.44 -8.17
CA GLN A 173 13.34 -12.42 -9.27
C GLN A 173 11.99 -12.53 -9.97
N GLU A 174 10.88 -12.39 -9.24
CA GLU A 174 9.56 -12.31 -9.86
C GLU A 174 9.42 -11.02 -10.67
N MET A 175 9.90 -9.90 -10.12
CA MET A 175 9.94 -8.62 -10.83
C MET A 175 10.78 -8.71 -12.11
N GLU A 176 11.95 -9.34 -12.08
CA GLU A 176 12.82 -9.57 -13.24
C GLU A 176 12.08 -10.35 -14.33
N ARG A 177 11.43 -11.46 -13.96
CA ARG A 177 10.65 -12.29 -14.90
C ARG A 177 9.56 -11.48 -15.58
N ILE A 178 8.81 -10.67 -14.82
CA ILE A 178 7.78 -9.78 -15.37
C ILE A 178 8.41 -8.71 -16.27
N ALA A 179 9.51 -8.10 -15.85
CA ALA A 179 10.19 -7.05 -16.60
C ALA A 179 10.70 -7.55 -17.96
N ARG A 180 11.18 -8.81 -18.03
CA ARG A 180 11.57 -9.47 -19.29
C ARG A 180 10.39 -9.69 -20.22
N ILE A 181 9.22 -10.10 -19.69
CA ILE A 181 7.98 -10.23 -20.49
C ILE A 181 7.59 -8.87 -21.07
N LEU A 182 7.71 -7.81 -20.28
CA LEU A 182 7.38 -6.44 -20.70
C LEU A 182 8.43 -5.79 -21.61
N GLY A 183 9.65 -6.34 -21.68
CA GLY A 183 10.78 -5.69 -22.36
C GLY A 183 11.20 -4.37 -21.72
N ASP A 184 10.95 -4.19 -20.43
CA ASP A 184 11.17 -2.92 -19.73
C ASP A 184 12.57 -2.87 -19.10
N GLN A 185 13.47 -2.11 -19.73
CA GLN A 185 14.87 -2.01 -19.26
C GLN A 185 14.99 -1.38 -17.88
N THR A 186 14.13 -0.42 -17.53
CA THR A 186 14.16 0.21 -16.19
C THR A 186 13.80 -0.81 -15.12
N LEU A 187 12.75 -1.61 -15.33
CA LEU A 187 12.38 -2.66 -14.38
C LEU A 187 13.43 -3.79 -14.32
N ILE A 188 14.04 -4.18 -15.44
CA ILE A 188 15.15 -5.15 -15.42
C ILE A 188 16.35 -4.60 -14.62
N ASN A 189 16.70 -3.33 -14.84
CA ASN A 189 17.80 -2.67 -14.13
C ASN A 189 17.58 -2.67 -12.62
N VAL A 190 16.38 -2.27 -12.19
CA VAL A 190 15.99 -2.23 -10.78
C VAL A 190 16.02 -3.63 -10.17
N ALA A 191 15.49 -4.64 -10.88
CA ALA A 191 15.49 -6.02 -10.37
C ALA A 191 16.92 -6.53 -10.13
N PHE A 192 17.80 -6.44 -11.13
CA PHE A 192 19.21 -6.84 -11.01
C PHE A 192 19.95 -6.05 -9.93
N THR A 193 19.66 -4.76 -9.80
CA THR A 193 20.25 -3.90 -8.78
C THR A 193 19.94 -4.41 -7.37
N TYR A 194 18.68 -4.73 -7.09
CA TYR A 194 18.28 -5.20 -5.76
C TYR A 194 18.57 -6.68 -5.51
N GLU A 195 18.59 -7.53 -6.54
CA GLU A 195 19.14 -8.88 -6.45
C GLU A 195 20.62 -8.86 -6.07
N GLY A 196 21.38 -7.98 -6.72
CA GLY A 196 22.76 -7.67 -6.38
C GLY A 196 22.91 -7.22 -4.94
N ASP A 197 22.10 -6.26 -4.47
CA ASP A 197 22.11 -5.81 -3.07
C ASP A 197 21.85 -6.95 -2.08
N MET A 198 20.86 -7.80 -2.35
CA MET A 198 20.55 -8.95 -1.48
C MET A 198 21.70 -9.96 -1.43
N LEU A 199 22.35 -10.26 -2.56
CA LEU A 199 23.55 -11.12 -2.58
C LEU A 199 24.69 -10.51 -1.77
N GLN A 200 24.87 -9.19 -1.86
CA GLN A 200 25.85 -8.43 -1.10
C GLN A 200 25.61 -8.52 0.42
N ARG A 201 24.35 -8.42 0.86
CA ARG A 201 23.95 -8.58 2.26
C ARG A 201 24.16 -10.01 2.75
N GLY A 202 23.93 -10.99 1.89
CA GLY A 202 24.20 -12.41 2.14
C GLY A 202 25.67 -12.82 2.05
N GLY A 203 26.60 -11.88 1.84
CA GLY A 203 28.05 -12.13 1.77
C GLY A 203 28.56 -12.70 0.44
N LYS A 204 27.69 -12.83 -0.56
CA LYS A 204 28.03 -13.35 -1.90
C LYS A 204 28.50 -12.21 -2.81
N ILE A 205 29.69 -11.66 -2.50
CA ILE A 205 30.17 -10.42 -3.12
C ILE A 205 30.39 -10.55 -4.63
N GLU A 206 31.01 -11.62 -5.11
CA GLU A 206 31.26 -11.80 -6.55
C GLU A 206 29.98 -12.02 -7.36
N GLU A 207 29.02 -12.81 -6.83
CA GLU A 207 27.70 -12.95 -7.46
C GLU A 207 26.99 -11.59 -7.50
N SER A 208 27.06 -10.79 -6.44
CA SER A 208 26.50 -9.44 -6.42
C SER A 208 27.07 -8.54 -7.52
N ILE A 209 28.39 -8.56 -7.70
CA ILE A 209 29.08 -7.80 -8.77
C ILE A 209 28.54 -8.22 -10.14
N GLN A 210 28.36 -9.52 -10.39
CA GLN A 210 27.84 -10.01 -11.67
C GLN A 210 26.45 -9.47 -11.99
N TYR A 211 25.54 -9.46 -11.01
CA TYR A 211 24.19 -8.90 -11.20
C TYR A 211 24.23 -7.39 -11.42
N LEU A 212 25.08 -6.67 -10.70
CA LEU A 212 25.19 -5.21 -10.81
C LEU A 212 25.88 -4.76 -12.11
N GLU A 213 26.88 -5.50 -12.59
CA GLU A 213 27.46 -5.34 -13.93
C GLU A 213 26.41 -5.66 -15.00
N ALA A 214 25.62 -6.73 -14.83
CA ALA A 214 24.53 -7.05 -15.75
C ALA A 214 23.47 -5.93 -15.79
N ALA A 215 23.13 -5.31 -14.66
CA ALA A 215 22.27 -4.13 -14.63
C ALA A 215 22.84 -3.01 -15.50
N ARG A 216 24.10 -2.63 -15.31
CA ARG A 216 24.77 -1.58 -16.11
C ARG A 216 24.82 -1.94 -17.60
N ASP A 217 25.25 -3.16 -17.93
CA ASP A 217 25.65 -3.52 -19.29
C ASP A 217 24.47 -3.95 -20.18
N THR A 218 23.41 -4.49 -19.58
CA THR A 218 22.26 -5.03 -20.34
C THR A 218 21.05 -4.11 -20.38
N THR A 219 21.06 -3.01 -19.62
CA THR A 219 19.95 -2.04 -19.58
C THR A 219 20.40 -0.58 -19.79
N PRO A 220 21.12 -0.28 -20.89
CA PRO A 220 21.66 1.05 -21.13
C PRO A 220 20.59 2.14 -21.31
N LEU A 221 19.35 1.76 -21.63
CA LEU A 221 18.21 2.66 -21.83
C LEU A 221 17.32 2.78 -20.58
N ALA A 222 17.70 2.17 -19.45
CA ALA A 222 17.00 2.36 -18.20
C ALA A 222 17.06 3.82 -17.72
N ASP A 223 16.06 4.22 -16.94
CA ASP A 223 15.99 5.55 -16.36
C ASP A 223 17.29 5.91 -15.62
N VAL A 224 17.69 7.18 -15.71
CA VAL A 224 18.96 7.66 -15.13
C VAL A 224 19.04 7.35 -13.64
N SER A 225 17.94 7.53 -12.91
CA SER A 225 17.85 7.21 -11.47
C SER A 225 18.05 5.72 -11.18
N ALA A 226 17.54 4.82 -12.02
CA ALA A 226 17.74 3.38 -11.86
C ALA A 226 19.21 3.01 -12.11
N ARG A 227 19.79 3.49 -13.22
CA ARG A 227 21.21 3.28 -13.55
C ARG A 227 22.13 3.82 -12.47
N GLY A 228 21.87 5.03 -11.97
CA GLY A 228 22.64 5.66 -10.90
C GLY A 228 22.64 4.84 -9.61
N ASN A 229 21.48 4.33 -9.19
CA ASN A 229 21.37 3.44 -8.02
C ASN A 229 22.20 2.15 -8.23
N GLY A 230 22.06 1.50 -9.39
CA GLY A 230 22.84 0.32 -9.76
C GLY A 230 24.36 0.54 -9.66
N ILE A 231 24.85 1.65 -10.20
CA ILE A 231 26.29 1.98 -10.19
C ILE A 231 26.79 2.31 -8.78
N GLN A 232 26.01 3.00 -7.96
CA GLN A 232 26.36 3.23 -6.55
C GLN A 232 26.52 1.93 -5.78
N LEU A 233 25.60 0.98 -5.97
CA LEU A 233 25.68 -0.34 -5.35
C LEU A 233 26.81 -1.20 -5.92
N LEU A 234 27.12 -1.06 -7.22
CA LEU A 234 28.27 -1.70 -7.87
C LEU A 234 29.60 -1.21 -7.28
N GLY A 235 29.76 0.11 -7.12
CA GLY A 235 30.93 0.68 -6.47
C GLY A 235 31.12 0.11 -5.06
N ARG A 236 30.04 0.05 -4.27
CA ARG A 236 30.09 -0.56 -2.93
C ARG A 236 30.49 -2.04 -2.97
N ALA A 237 30.05 -2.79 -3.99
CA ALA A 237 30.43 -4.19 -4.19
C ALA A 237 31.94 -4.31 -4.50
N TYR A 238 32.45 -3.53 -5.46
CA TYR A 238 33.87 -3.49 -5.81
C TYR A 238 34.75 -3.13 -4.62
N PHE A 239 34.36 -2.13 -3.83
CA PHE A 239 35.08 -1.76 -2.61
C PHE A 239 35.16 -2.93 -1.63
N ARG A 240 34.04 -3.63 -1.38
CA ARG A 240 34.01 -4.82 -0.50
C ARG A 240 34.86 -5.97 -1.03
N ALA A 241 35.00 -6.10 -2.35
CA ALA A 241 35.88 -7.08 -2.99
C ALA A 241 37.36 -6.67 -3.02
N GLY A 242 37.71 -5.46 -2.54
CA GLY A 242 39.08 -4.92 -2.63
C GLY A 242 39.48 -4.45 -4.03
N ARG A 243 38.53 -4.32 -4.97
CA ARG A 243 38.74 -3.90 -6.36
C ARG A 243 38.73 -2.37 -6.47
N LEU A 244 39.75 -1.72 -5.92
CA LEU A 244 39.79 -0.26 -5.76
C LEU A 244 39.73 0.51 -7.09
N ALA A 245 40.40 0.02 -8.14
CA ALA A 245 40.34 0.66 -9.46
C ALA A 245 38.94 0.65 -10.06
N ASP A 246 38.22 -0.48 -9.92
CA ASP A 246 36.85 -0.61 -10.41
C ASP A 246 35.87 0.23 -9.57
N PHE A 247 36.10 0.33 -8.26
CA PHE A 247 35.38 1.24 -7.38
C PHE A 247 35.53 2.70 -7.83
N GLU A 248 36.76 3.17 -8.05
CA GLU A 248 37.02 4.54 -8.54
C GLU A 248 36.33 4.81 -9.88
N GLN A 249 36.30 3.82 -10.77
CA GLN A 249 35.61 3.93 -12.04
C GLN A 249 34.09 4.04 -11.86
N ALA A 250 33.50 3.22 -10.98
CA ALA A 250 32.07 3.29 -10.67
C ALA A 250 31.67 4.64 -10.04
N ILE A 251 32.52 5.22 -9.18
CA ILE A 251 32.27 6.56 -8.63
C ILE A 251 32.25 7.63 -9.71
N LYS A 252 33.21 7.63 -10.64
CA LYS A 252 33.22 8.57 -11.78
C LYS A 252 31.98 8.43 -12.66
N GLU A 253 31.54 7.20 -12.89
CA GLU A 253 30.33 6.93 -13.67
C GLU A 253 29.07 7.43 -12.96
N ALA A 254 28.95 7.21 -11.64
CA ALA A 254 27.85 7.74 -10.83
C ALA A 254 27.84 9.28 -10.81
N GLU A 255 29.01 9.91 -10.70
CA GLU A 255 29.15 11.37 -10.79
C GLU A 255 28.69 11.89 -12.16
N ALA A 256 29.09 11.23 -13.25
CA ALA A 256 28.69 11.61 -14.60
C ALA A 256 27.16 11.55 -14.77
N LEU A 257 26.50 10.50 -14.26
CA LEU A 257 25.04 10.39 -14.30
C LEU A 257 24.34 11.43 -13.42
N ALA A 258 24.91 11.80 -12.28
CA ALA A 258 24.34 12.82 -11.41
C ALA A 258 24.39 14.23 -12.03
N HIS A 259 25.30 14.47 -12.98
CA HIS A 259 25.41 15.73 -13.72
C HIS A 259 24.72 15.69 -15.09
N ASP A 260 23.97 14.63 -15.40
CA ASP A 260 23.19 14.55 -16.64
C ASP A 260 22.00 15.53 -16.57
N PRO A 261 21.91 16.53 -17.47
CA PRO A 261 20.87 17.57 -17.43
C PRO A 261 19.44 17.04 -17.60
N SER A 262 19.24 15.79 -18.00
CA SER A 262 17.92 15.14 -18.01
C SER A 262 17.31 14.91 -16.62
N MET A 263 18.06 15.06 -15.53
CA MET A 263 17.57 14.95 -14.14
C MET A 263 16.82 16.20 -13.63
N ASP A 264 16.90 17.35 -14.32
CA ASP A 264 16.31 18.63 -13.88
C ASP A 264 14.84 18.83 -14.33
N ASP A 265 14.29 17.96 -15.18
CA ASP A 265 12.94 18.12 -15.77
C ASP A 265 11.80 17.45 -14.97
N SER A 266 12.05 16.95 -13.77
CA SER A 266 11.03 16.28 -12.93
C SER A 266 11.01 16.71 -11.46
N ALA A 267 10.95 18.03 -11.21
CA ALA A 267 10.61 18.62 -9.92
C ALA A 267 9.15 19.12 -9.87
#